data_AF-A0A6L5Y0D7-F1
#
_entry.id   AF-A0A6L5Y0D7-F1
#
_cell.length_a   1.000
_cell.length_b   1.000
_cell.length_c   1.000
_cell.angle_alpha   90.00
_cell.angle_beta   90.00
_cell.angle_gamma   90.00
#
_symmetry.space_group_name_H-M   'P 1'
#
loop_
_entity.id
_entity.type
_entity.pdbx_description
1 polymer ?
#
loop_
_entity_poly.entity_id
_entity_poly.type
_entity_poly.pdbx_seq_one_letter_code
_entity_poly.pdbx_strand_id
1 'polypeptide(L)'
;MAKYIVEDSYKASYEKNYKFPLINIIPAVVWSIPVHQKLFPDAGWWVTFGLCALFVIAYVILSYLPIIVVVPAVASVIIFSGLFWVFADYIGNQVVRIIVKVVIVAIFGFMELAIFANATVPWLEGREANKPRIRVEK
;
A
#
# COMPACT_ATOMS: atom_id res chain seq x y z
N MET A 1 50.63 -8.08 -7.77
CA MET A 1 49.21 -8.28 -8.11
C MET A 1 48.40 -7.91 -6.88
N ALA A 2 47.36 -7.10 -7.02
CA ALA A 2 46.50 -6.73 -5.90
C ALA A 2 45.65 -7.93 -5.47
N LYS A 3 45.55 -8.17 -4.16
CA LYS A 3 44.74 -9.24 -3.59
C LYS A 3 43.37 -8.66 -3.21
N TYR A 4 42.33 -9.24 -3.78
CA TYR A 4 40.95 -8.81 -3.58
C TYR A 4 40.29 -9.76 -2.57
N ILE A 5 39.71 -9.21 -1.51
CA ILE A 5 38.86 -9.95 -0.57
C ILE A 5 37.42 -9.65 -0.95
N VAL A 6 36.67 -10.69 -1.31
CA VAL A 6 35.22 -10.61 -1.50
C VAL A 6 34.59 -10.81 -0.12
N GLU A 7 34.06 -9.74 0.47
CA GLU A 7 33.28 -9.83 1.70
C GLU A 7 31.85 -10.27 1.35
N ASP A 8 31.50 -11.52 1.64
CA ASP A 8 30.11 -11.99 1.56
C ASP A 8 29.29 -11.35 2.69
N SER A 9 28.46 -10.38 2.34
CA SER A 9 27.55 -9.73 3.28
C SER A 9 26.36 -10.66 3.56
N TYR A 10 26.43 -11.47 4.62
CA TYR A 10 25.27 -12.22 5.13
C TYR A 10 24.27 -11.26 5.78
N LYS A 11 23.29 -10.79 5.01
CA LYS A 11 22.07 -10.17 5.56
C LYS A 11 20.91 -11.14 5.37
N ALA A 12 20.11 -11.34 6.41
CA ALA A 12 18.85 -12.05 6.29
C ALA A 12 17.95 -11.30 5.30
N SER A 13 17.46 -11.99 4.28
CA SER A 13 16.55 -11.42 3.28
C SER A 13 15.22 -11.06 3.92
N TYR A 14 14.63 -9.93 3.54
CA TYR A 14 13.30 -9.56 4.00
C TYR A 14 12.25 -10.54 3.45
N GLU A 15 11.43 -11.10 4.34
CA GLU A 15 10.32 -11.99 3.97
C GLU A 15 9.03 -11.19 3.74
N LYS A 16 8.53 -11.24 2.50
CA LYS A 16 7.31 -10.53 2.11
C LYS A 16 6.07 -11.18 2.74
N ASN A 17 5.26 -10.37 3.42
CA ASN A 17 3.95 -10.81 3.89
C ASN A 17 2.91 -10.64 2.78
N TYR A 18 2.39 -11.74 2.24
CA TYR A 18 1.39 -11.72 1.17
C TYR A 18 -0.03 -11.43 1.65
N LYS A 19 -0.32 -11.60 2.94
CA LYS A 19 -1.66 -11.34 3.50
C LYS A 19 -1.87 -9.87 3.82
N PHE A 20 -0.79 -9.16 4.13
CA PHE A 20 -0.85 -7.78 4.60
C PHE A 20 -1.45 -6.80 3.56
N PRO A 21 -1.11 -6.88 2.26
CA PRO A 21 -1.74 -6.03 1.24
C PRO A 21 -3.21 -6.36 0.95
N LEU A 22 -3.75 -7.50 1.42
CA LEU A 22 -5.17 -7.85 1.22
C LEU A 22 -6.12 -6.92 1.98
N ILE A 23 -5.62 -6.16 2.96
CA ILE A 23 -6.40 -5.12 3.65
C ILE A 23 -6.96 -4.11 2.63
N ASN A 24 -6.24 -3.89 1.53
CA ASN A 24 -6.65 -3.00 0.44
C ASN A 24 -7.85 -3.48 -0.39
N ILE A 25 -8.40 -4.68 -0.12
CA ILE A 25 -9.66 -5.11 -0.73
C ILE A 25 -10.82 -4.18 -0.35
N ILE A 26 -10.89 -3.75 0.91
CA ILE A 26 -11.96 -2.86 1.38
C ILE A 26 -11.99 -1.56 0.57
N PRO A 27 -10.90 -0.77 0.52
CA PRO A 27 -10.86 0.45 -0.28
C PRO A 27 -11.01 0.18 -1.77
N ALA A 28 -10.52 -0.96 -2.29
CA ALA A 28 -10.74 -1.34 -3.68
C ALA A 28 -12.22 -1.49 -4.03
N VAL A 29 -13.00 -2.16 -3.17
CA VAL A 29 -14.45 -2.33 -3.36
C VAL A 29 -15.14 -0.97 -3.30
N VAL A 30 -14.82 -0.15 -2.30
CA VAL A 30 -15.44 1.17 -2.15
C VAL A 30 -15.11 2.09 -3.34
N TRP A 31 -13.86 2.11 -3.82
CA TRP A 31 -13.45 2.91 -4.98
C TRP A 31 -14.02 2.40 -6.30
N SER A 32 -14.32 1.10 -6.42
CA SER A 32 -14.91 0.55 -7.64
C SER A 32 -16.25 1.22 -7.99
N ILE A 33 -16.98 1.71 -6.97
CA ILE A 33 -18.27 2.38 -7.12
C ILE A 33 -18.13 3.74 -7.84
N PRO A 34 -17.45 4.75 -7.27
CA PRO A 34 -17.31 6.05 -7.94
C PRO A 34 -16.52 5.94 -9.25
N VAL A 35 -15.60 4.98 -9.38
CA VAL A 35 -14.83 4.78 -10.61
C VAL A 35 -15.73 4.30 -11.75
N HIS A 36 -16.58 3.28 -11.54
CA HIS A 36 -17.50 2.86 -12.61
C HIS A 36 -18.54 3.95 -12.90
N GLN A 37 -19.07 4.63 -11.88
CA GLN A 37 -20.07 5.69 -12.07
C GLN A 37 -19.52 6.83 -12.92
N LYS A 38 -18.22 7.11 -12.81
CA LYS A 38 -17.58 8.22 -13.53
C LYS A 38 -17.08 7.85 -14.92
N LEU A 39 -16.61 6.61 -15.11
CA LEU A 39 -16.06 6.15 -16.39
C LEU A 39 -17.10 5.50 -17.30
N PHE A 40 -18.08 4.81 -16.71
CA PHE A 40 -19.10 4.03 -17.41
C PHE A 40 -20.49 4.18 -16.74
N PRO A 41 -21.05 5.41 -16.70
CA PRO A 41 -22.33 5.67 -16.02
C PRO A 41 -23.51 4.86 -16.58
N ASP A 42 -23.49 4.58 -17.88
CA ASP A 42 -24.59 3.90 -18.58
C ASP A 42 -24.38 2.38 -18.70
N ALA A 43 -23.43 1.81 -17.96
CA ALA A 43 -23.16 0.38 -18.00
C ALA A 43 -24.35 -0.42 -17.42
N GLY A 44 -24.79 -1.45 -18.16
CA GLY A 44 -25.79 -2.39 -17.66
C GLY A 44 -25.28 -3.19 -16.45
N TRP A 45 -26.20 -3.74 -15.66
CA TRP A 45 -25.92 -4.42 -14.39
C TRP A 45 -24.74 -5.42 -14.44
N TRP A 46 -24.75 -6.33 -15.41
CA TRP A 46 -23.70 -7.35 -15.56
C TRP A 46 -22.34 -6.77 -15.94
N VAL A 47 -22.34 -5.69 -16.74
CA VAL A 47 -21.11 -5.00 -17.15
C VAL A 47 -20.53 -4.24 -15.95
N THR A 48 -21.36 -3.56 -15.18
CA THR A 48 -20.95 -2.87 -13.95
C THR A 48 -20.32 -3.83 -12.94
N PHE A 49 -20.94 -4.99 -12.73
CA PHE A 49 -20.37 -6.02 -11.84
C PHE A 49 -19.00 -6.49 -12.34
N GLY A 50 -18.86 -6.77 -13.64
CA GLY A 50 -17.59 -7.17 -14.24
C GLY A 50 -16.51 -6.09 -14.10
N LEU A 51 -16.85 -4.82 -14.36
CA LEU A 51 -15.93 -3.69 -14.23
C LEU A 51 -15.46 -3.49 -12.79
N CYS A 52 -16.38 -3.56 -11.81
CA CYS A 52 -16.03 -3.45 -10.40
C CYS A 52 -15.13 -4.60 -9.95
N ALA A 53 -15.44 -5.84 -10.34
CA ALA A 53 -14.60 -7.00 -10.01
C ALA A 53 -13.20 -6.88 -10.60
N LEU A 54 -13.08 -6.47 -11.87
CA LEU A 54 -11.81 -6.24 -12.54
C LEU A 54 -11.01 -5.13 -11.85
N PHE A 55 -11.66 -4.04 -11.46
CA PHE A 55 -11.02 -2.95 -10.73
C PHE A 55 -10.47 -3.44 -9.39
N VAL A 56 -11.24 -4.21 -8.62
CA VAL A 56 -10.79 -4.75 -7.32
C VAL A 56 -9.57 -5.64 -7.49
N ILE A 57 -9.59 -6.55 -8.47
CA ILE A 57 -8.45 -7.43 -8.76
C ILE A 57 -7.22 -6.61 -9.13
N ALA A 58 -7.38 -5.64 -10.04
CA ALA A 58 -6.29 -4.76 -10.46
C ALA A 58 -5.71 -3.98 -9.27
N TYR A 59 -6.56 -3.41 -8.42
CA TYR A 59 -6.15 -2.64 -7.25
C TYR A 59 -5.34 -3.48 -6.25
N VAL A 60 -5.77 -4.71 -6.00
CA VAL A 60 -5.07 -5.65 -5.12
C VAL A 60 -3.72 -6.02 -5.72
N ILE A 61 -3.65 -6.33 -7.03
CA ILE A 61 -2.39 -6.63 -7.72
C ILE A 61 -1.42 -5.44 -7.63
N LEU A 62 -1.92 -4.22 -7.87
CA LEU A 62 -1.12 -2.99 -7.76
C LEU A 62 -0.57 -2.79 -6.34
N SER A 63 -1.30 -3.24 -5.31
CA SER A 63 -0.84 -3.18 -3.90
C SER A 63 0.33 -4.13 -3.61
N TYR A 64 0.67 -5.07 -4.50
CA TYR A 64 1.83 -5.95 -4.37
C TYR A 64 3.06 -5.46 -5.15
N LEU A 65 2.90 -4.53 -6.09
CA LEU A 65 3.97 -4.09 -6.99
C LEU A 65 4.77 -2.94 -6.38
N PRO A 66 6.12 -3.00 -6.35
CA PRO A 66 6.94 -1.92 -5.83
C PRO A 66 6.75 -0.64 -6.65
N ILE A 67 6.98 0.52 -6.04
CA ILE A 67 6.81 1.87 -6.60
C ILE A 67 5.34 2.23 -6.84
N ILE A 68 4.60 1.43 -7.60
CA ILE A 68 3.21 1.73 -7.98
C ILE A 68 2.25 1.59 -6.79
N VAL A 69 2.58 0.77 -5.78
CA VAL A 69 1.82 0.59 -4.53
C VAL A 69 1.50 1.91 -3.81
N VAL A 70 2.24 3.00 -4.05
CA VAL A 70 1.92 4.32 -3.49
C VAL A 70 0.52 4.81 -3.90
N VAL A 71 0.07 4.49 -5.11
CA VAL A 71 -1.23 4.93 -5.63
C VAL A 71 -2.38 4.29 -4.87
N PRO A 72 -2.49 2.93 -4.79
CA PRO A 72 -3.51 2.31 -3.96
C PRO A 72 -3.32 2.66 -2.48
N ALA A 73 -2.10 2.77 -1.95
CA ALA A 73 -1.87 3.14 -0.55
C ALA A 73 -2.50 4.50 -0.19
N VAL A 74 -2.27 5.55 -0.99
CA VAL A 74 -2.88 6.87 -0.76
C VAL A 74 -4.40 6.81 -0.90
N ALA A 75 -4.89 6.12 -1.93
CA ALA A 75 -6.32 5.94 -2.15
C ALA A 75 -7.00 5.17 -0.99
N SER A 76 -6.31 4.20 -0.39
CA SER A 76 -6.77 3.44 0.78
C SER A 76 -6.87 4.31 2.03
N VAL A 77 -5.85 5.13 2.32
CA VAL A 77 -5.88 6.05 3.49
C VAL A 77 -7.12 6.94 3.42
N ILE A 78 -7.47 7.47 2.25
CA ILE A 78 -8.64 8.34 2.06
C ILE A 78 -9.93 7.61 2.43
N ILE A 79 -10.13 6.39 1.92
CA ILE A 79 -11.35 5.62 2.19
C ILE A 79 -11.43 5.20 3.65
N PHE A 80 -10.36 4.65 4.20
CA PHE A 80 -10.36 4.24 5.61
C PHE A 80 -10.59 5.45 6.53
N SER A 81 -9.97 6.59 6.25
CA SER A 81 -10.20 7.81 7.03
C SER A 81 -11.66 8.25 6.94
N GLY A 82 -12.23 8.32 5.73
CA GLY A 82 -13.64 8.68 5.54
C GLY A 82 -14.60 7.74 6.25
N LEU A 83 -14.36 6.42 6.16
CA LEU A 83 -15.20 5.40 6.77
C LEU A 83 -15.23 5.53 8.30
N PHE A 84 -14.07 5.79 8.92
CA PHE A 84 -13.96 5.88 10.38
C PHE A 84 -14.28 7.27 10.93
N TRP A 85 -14.19 8.34 10.13
CA TRP A 85 -14.59 9.68 10.53
C TRP A 85 -16.07 9.79 10.87
N VAL A 86 -16.93 8.97 10.26
CA VAL A 86 -18.36 8.90 10.58
C VAL A 86 -18.57 8.61 12.07
N PHE A 87 -17.78 7.70 12.65
CA PHE A 87 -17.85 7.42 14.09
C PHE A 87 -17.40 8.60 14.94
N ALA A 88 -16.36 9.33 14.51
CA ALA A 88 -15.88 10.52 15.20
C ALA A 88 -16.91 11.67 15.15
N ASP A 89 -17.75 11.75 14.12
CA ASP A 89 -18.75 12.81 13.99
C ASP A 89 -19.89 12.74 15.00
N TYR A 90 -20.09 11.60 15.66
CA TYR A 90 -21.02 11.48 16.79
C TYR A 90 -20.50 12.13 18.09
N ILE A 91 -19.23 12.57 18.14
CA ILE A 91 -18.65 13.23 19.32
C ILE A 91 -19.13 14.69 19.38
N GLY A 92 -19.87 15.05 20.42
CA GLY A 92 -20.42 16.42 20.59
C GLY A 92 -19.36 17.51 20.80
N ASN A 93 -18.18 17.17 21.33
CA ASN A 93 -17.09 18.13 21.53
C ASN A 93 -16.22 18.29 20.27
N GLN A 94 -16.14 19.52 19.73
CA GLN A 94 -15.37 19.83 18.53
C GLN A 94 -13.87 19.51 18.65
N VAL A 95 -13.23 19.87 19.77
CA VAL A 95 -11.78 19.69 19.94
C VAL A 95 -11.45 18.20 19.97
N VAL A 96 -12.21 17.42 20.76
CA VAL A 96 -12.04 15.97 20.86
C VAL A 96 -12.30 15.29 19.52
N ARG A 97 -13.34 15.71 18.79
CA ARG A 97 -13.65 15.21 17.45
C ARG A 97 -12.48 15.37 16.49
N ILE A 98 -11.86 16.56 16.45
CA ILE A 98 -10.72 16.83 15.55
C ILE A 98 -9.53 15.96 15.92
N ILE A 99 -9.21 15.86 17.22
CA ILE A 99 -8.10 15.01 17.70
C ILE A 99 -8.30 13.56 17.26
N VAL A 100 -9.51 13.01 17.47
CA VAL A 100 -9.83 11.63 17.06
C VAL A 100 -9.70 11.44 15.56
N LYS A 101 -10.19 12.39 14.73
CA LYS A 101 -10.05 12.32 13.27
C LYS A 101 -8.59 12.32 12.81
N VAL A 102 -7.73 13.11 13.43
CA VAL A 102 -6.27 13.14 13.15
C VAL A 102 -5.63 11.81 13.53
N VAL A 103 -5.97 11.26 14.70
CA VAL A 103 -5.45 9.95 15.15
C VAL A 103 -5.86 8.83 14.18
N ILE A 104 -7.11 8.83 13.71
CA ILE A 104 -7.60 7.88 12.69
C ILE A 104 -6.75 7.95 11.42
N VAL A 105 -6.54 9.15 10.87
CA VAL A 105 -5.71 9.34 9.67
C VAL A 105 -4.28 8.86 9.91
N ALA A 106 -3.69 9.17 11.06
CA ALA A 106 -2.34 8.75 11.40
C ALA A 106 -2.21 7.22 11.44
N ILE A 107 -3.15 6.53 12.09
CA ILE A 107 -3.16 5.06 12.18
C ILE A 107 -3.23 4.42 10.79
N PHE A 108 -4.17 4.86 9.95
CA PHE A 108 -4.30 4.32 8.59
C PHE A 108 -3.12 4.71 7.69
N GLY A 109 -2.57 5.91 7.87
CA GLY A 109 -1.33 6.33 7.20
C GLY A 109 -0.16 5.41 7.53
N PHE A 110 0.06 5.07 8.80
CA PHE A 110 1.12 4.14 9.20
C PHE A 110 0.87 2.71 8.71
N MET A 111 -0.38 2.26 8.73
CA MET A 111 -0.76 0.94 8.19
C MET A 111 -0.44 0.84 6.70
N GLU A 112 -0.84 1.82 5.89
CA GLU A 112 -0.56 1.84 4.45
C GLU A 112 0.93 2.03 4.14
N LEU A 113 1.66 2.81 4.95
CA LEU A 113 3.11 2.90 4.85
C LEU A 113 3.79 1.55 5.11
N ALA A 114 3.27 0.74 6.02
CA ALA A 114 3.77 -0.61 6.26
C ALA A 114 3.48 -1.55 5.06
N ILE A 115 2.32 -1.41 4.41
CA ILE A 115 2.02 -2.14 3.16
C ILE A 115 2.98 -1.71 2.04
N PHE A 116 3.22 -0.41 1.90
CA PHE A 116 4.17 0.15 0.95
C PHE A 116 5.60 -0.36 1.18
N ALA A 117 6.05 -0.39 2.44
CA ALA A 117 7.34 -0.95 2.81
C ALA A 117 7.44 -2.45 2.48
N ASN A 118 6.40 -3.23 2.79
CA ASN A 118 6.36 -4.66 2.47
C ASN A 118 6.45 -4.95 0.96
N ALA A 119 5.95 -4.05 0.10
CA ALA A 119 6.12 -4.17 -1.35
C ALA A 119 7.50 -3.69 -1.84
N THR A 120 8.06 -2.63 -1.22
CA THR A 120 9.22 -1.90 -1.75
C THR A 120 10.56 -2.38 -1.18
N VAL A 121 10.60 -2.84 0.08
CA VAL A 121 11.83 -3.32 0.75
C VAL A 121 12.46 -4.52 0.01
N PRO A 122 11.73 -5.59 -0.36
CA PRO A 122 12.32 -6.69 -1.14
C PRO A 122 12.93 -6.23 -2.47
N TRP A 123 12.30 -5.24 -3.11
CA TRP A 123 12.77 -4.69 -4.37
C TRP A 123 14.05 -3.85 -4.20
N LEU A 124 14.16 -3.08 -3.11
CA LEU A 124 15.38 -2.33 -2.76
C LEU A 124 16.53 -3.26 -2.40
N GLU A 125 16.27 -4.31 -1.60
CA GLU A 125 17.28 -5.32 -1.26
C GLU A 125 17.84 -6.00 -2.50
N GLY A 126 16.98 -6.36 -3.47
CA GLY A 126 17.42 -6.92 -4.75
C GLY A 126 18.33 -5.99 -5.56
N ARG A 127 18.26 -4.66 -5.37
CA ARG A 127 19.11 -3.68 -6.06
C ARG A 127 20.39 -3.32 -5.31
N GLU A 128 20.37 -3.31 -3.98
CA GLU A 128 21.50 -2.86 -3.16
C GLU A 128 22.31 -3.99 -2.53
N ALA A 129 21.69 -5.10 -2.11
CA ALA A 129 22.35 -6.16 -1.35
C ALA A 129 23.23 -7.08 -2.21
N ASN A 130 22.97 -7.17 -3.52
CA ASN A 130 23.68 -8.08 -4.43
C ASN A 130 24.96 -7.50 -5.06
N LYS A 131 25.50 -6.38 -4.56
CA LYS A 131 26.78 -5.86 -5.03
C LYS A 131 27.91 -6.37 -4.14
N PRO A 132 28.76 -7.32 -4.60
CA PRO A 132 29.93 -7.72 -3.82
C PRO A 132 30.81 -6.50 -3.56
N ARG A 133 31.12 -6.24 -2.29
CA ARG A 133 32.07 -5.19 -1.92
C ARG A 133 33.47 -5.74 -2.11
N ILE A 134 34.16 -5.24 -3.13
CA ILE A 134 35.56 -5.58 -3.41
C ILE A 134 36.42 -4.65 -2.57
N ARG A 135 37.10 -5.19 -1.55
CA ARG A 135 38.13 -4.47 -0.80
C ARG A 135 39.51 -4.90 -1.31
N VAL A 136 40.35 -3.92 -1.62
CA VAL A 136 41.75 -4.14 -2.01
C VAL A 136 42.58 -4.19 -0.72
N GLU A 137 43.29 -5.30 -0.49
CA GLU A 137 44.31 -5.35 0.57
C GLU A 137 45.42 -4.32 0.23
N LYS A 138 45.66 -3.38 1.15
CA LYS A 138 46.77 -2.43 1.08
C LYS A 138 48.06 -3.07 1.58
#